data_AF-A0A2E6G0K2-F1
#
_entry.id   AF-A0A2E6G0K2-F1
#
_cell.length_a   1.000
_cell.length_b   1.000
_cell.length_c   1.000
_cell.angle_alpha   90.00
_cell.angle_beta   90.00
_cell.angle_gamma   90.00
#
_symmetry.space_group_name_H-M   'P 1'
#
loop_
_entity.id
_entity.type
_entity.pdbx_description
1 polymer ?
#
loop_
_entity_poly.entity_id
_entity_poly.type
_entity_poly.pdbx_seq_one_letter_code
_entity_poly.pdbx_strand_id
1 'polypeptide(L)'
;MIDIVFIIIAIYVSIFTWITKKDIKSNEKNDFYVPASFLIAFSVIGVTALFDGSDEGTVLSAILLVFTVPLILKMLMVGSKQDIQKARGDLTYNVGDRFWIVQKKGVTLTPEQAVFVGENGRIKQIYYEKGVKSASMVFDERRVVRFQLVCLSKNPPAVEEKGWWNS
;
A
#
# COMPACT_ATOMS: atom_id res chain seq x y z
N MET A 1 -25.10 17.01 14.95
CA MET A 1 -23.83 17.73 14.67
C MET A 1 -22.62 16.86 14.97
N ILE A 2 -22.54 16.27 16.18
CA ILE A 2 -21.46 15.34 16.58
C ILE A 2 -21.35 14.12 15.63
N ASP A 3 -22.47 13.51 15.23
CA ASP A 3 -22.44 12.32 14.35
C ASP A 3 -21.86 12.63 12.95
N ILE A 4 -22.14 13.82 12.42
CA ILE A 4 -21.63 14.26 11.12
C ILE A 4 -20.10 14.44 11.18
N VAL A 5 -19.59 15.02 12.28
CA VAL A 5 -18.15 15.17 12.50
C VAL A 5 -17.46 13.80 12.58
N PHE A 6 -18.04 12.84 13.31
CA PHE A 6 -17.51 11.48 13.37
C PHE A 6 -17.49 10.80 11.99
N ILE A 7 -18.54 10.97 11.19
CA ILE A 7 -18.59 10.42 9.83
C ILE A 7 -17.50 11.03 8.94
N ILE A 8 -17.32 12.36 8.96
CA ILE A 8 -16.28 13.04 8.19
C ILE A 8 -14.89 12.54 8.57
N ILE A 9 -14.61 12.44 9.88
CA ILE A 9 -13.34 11.91 10.39
C ILE A 9 -13.15 10.44 9.95
N ALA A 10 -14.18 9.60 10.04
CA ALA A 10 -14.10 8.20 9.64
C ALA A 10 -13.82 8.05 8.13
N ILE A 11 -14.50 8.84 7.28
CA ILE A 11 -14.23 8.89 5.84
C ILE A 11 -12.78 9.32 5.60
N TYR A 12 -12.33 10.38 6.27
CA TYR A 12 -10.99 10.91 6.13
C TYR A 12 -9.91 9.87 6.49
N VAL A 13 -10.04 9.22 7.65
CA VAL A 13 -9.13 8.15 8.10
C VAL A 13 -9.16 6.96 7.13
N SER A 14 -10.34 6.64 6.58
CA SER A 14 -10.48 5.57 5.57
C SER A 14 -9.72 5.88 4.29
N ILE A 15 -9.82 7.12 3.78
CA ILE A 15 -9.07 7.58 2.60
C ILE A 15 -7.56 7.55 2.89
N PHE A 16 -7.13 8.06 4.05
CA PHE A 16 -5.71 8.07 4.42
C PHE A 16 -5.12 6.64 4.50
N THR A 17 -5.89 5.72 5.07
CA THR A 17 -5.53 4.30 5.15
C THR A 17 -5.49 3.66 3.76
N TRP A 18 -6.45 4.01 2.89
CA TRP A 18 -6.49 3.53 1.51
C TRP A 18 -5.27 3.96 0.70
N ILE A 19 -4.85 5.24 0.78
CA ILE A 19 -3.64 5.74 0.10
C ILE A 19 -2.42 4.90 0.52
N THR A 20 -2.28 4.64 1.81
CA THR A 20 -1.17 3.86 2.36
C THR A 20 -1.19 2.40 1.90
N LYS A 21 -2.36 1.79 1.77
CA LYS A 21 -2.49 0.42 1.25
C LYS A 21 -2.23 0.34 -0.26
N LYS A 22 -2.65 1.36 -1.01
CA LYS A 22 -2.50 1.38 -2.47
C LYS A 22 -1.02 1.49 -2.90
N ASP A 23 -0.16 2.13 -2.10
CA ASP A 23 1.31 2.17 -2.30
C ASP A 23 1.95 0.81 -2.56
N ILE A 24 1.41 -0.27 -1.99
CA ILE A 24 1.98 -1.62 -2.08
C ILE A 24 1.40 -2.40 -3.27
N LYS A 25 0.20 -2.01 -3.71
CA LYS A 25 -0.57 -2.70 -4.75
C LYS A 25 -0.25 -2.16 -6.14
N SER A 26 0.13 -0.89 -6.23
CA SER A 26 0.39 -0.22 -7.48
C SER A 26 1.76 0.43 -7.46
N ASN A 27 2.48 0.28 -8.56
CA ASN A 27 3.66 1.05 -8.87
C ASN A 27 3.34 2.20 -9.84
N GLU A 28 2.07 2.48 -10.15
CA GLU A 28 1.70 3.52 -11.08
C GLU A 28 1.56 4.88 -10.40
N LYS A 29 2.38 5.84 -10.81
CA LYS A 29 2.35 7.21 -10.26
C LYS A 29 0.99 7.88 -10.44
N ASN A 30 0.34 7.63 -11.57
CA ASN A 30 -0.94 8.22 -11.93
C ASN A 30 -2.08 7.79 -10.98
N ASP A 31 -1.95 6.65 -10.30
CA ASP A 31 -2.94 6.20 -9.31
C ASP A 31 -3.07 7.13 -8.10
N PHE A 32 -2.09 8.00 -7.88
CA PHE A 32 -2.05 8.97 -6.80
C PHE A 32 -2.14 10.41 -7.31
N TYR A 33 -1.48 10.71 -8.42
CA TYR A 33 -1.44 12.07 -8.98
C TYR A 33 -2.79 12.51 -9.55
N VAL A 34 -3.55 11.60 -10.18
CA VAL A 34 -4.88 11.94 -10.72
C VAL A 34 -5.84 12.33 -9.59
N PRO A 35 -6.06 11.53 -8.52
CA PRO A 35 -6.88 11.96 -7.39
C PRO A 35 -6.34 13.23 -6.69
N ALA A 36 -5.01 13.39 -6.58
CA ALA A 36 -4.42 14.59 -6.01
C ALA A 36 -4.76 15.85 -6.82
N SER A 37 -4.76 15.77 -8.16
CA SER A 37 -5.13 16.89 -9.02
C SER A 37 -6.59 17.33 -8.83
N PHE A 38 -7.51 16.39 -8.63
CA PHE A 38 -8.91 16.70 -8.28
C PHE A 38 -9.02 17.40 -6.93
N LEU A 39 -8.28 16.96 -5.92
CA LEU A 39 -8.26 17.61 -4.60
C LEU A 39 -7.64 19.01 -4.65
N ILE A 40 -6.62 19.21 -5.49
CA ILE A 40 -6.03 20.55 -5.72
C ILE A 40 -7.09 21.49 -6.31
N ALA A 41 -7.83 21.05 -7.33
CA ALA A 41 -8.92 21.83 -7.90
C ALA A 41 -9.99 22.19 -6.86
N PHE A 42 -10.33 21.26 -5.96
CA PHE A 42 -11.24 21.53 -4.84
C PHE A 42 -10.67 22.55 -3.83
N SER A 43 -9.35 22.50 -3.60
CA SER A 43 -8.66 23.43 -2.70
C SER A 43 -8.64 24.86 -3.24
N VAL A 44 -8.66 25.03 -4.57
CA VAL A 44 -8.79 26.35 -5.21
C VAL A 44 -10.09 27.03 -4.79
N ILE A 45 -11.20 26.30 -4.70
CA ILE A 45 -12.49 26.85 -4.22
C ILE A 45 -12.35 27.37 -2.78
N GLY A 46 -11.68 26.61 -1.92
CA GLY A 46 -11.40 27.04 -0.55
C GLY A 46 -10.53 28.30 -0.49
N VAL A 47 -9.52 28.39 -1.34
CA VAL A 47 -8.68 29.60 -1.46
C VAL A 47 -9.50 30.80 -1.97
N THR A 48 -10.36 30.62 -2.96
CA THR A 48 -11.25 31.69 -3.45
C THR A 48 -12.20 32.17 -2.36
N ALA A 49 -12.78 31.26 -1.57
CA ALA A 49 -13.64 31.60 -0.45
C ALA A 49 -12.90 32.36 0.67
N LEU A 50 -11.60 32.11 0.86
CA LEU A 50 -10.78 32.90 1.79
C LEU A 50 -10.60 34.35 1.31
N PHE A 51 -10.45 34.55 0.00
CA PHE A 51 -10.26 35.88 -0.60
C PHE A 51 -11.53 36.73 -0.67
N ASP A 52 -12.71 36.14 -0.45
CA ASP A 52 -13.97 36.88 -0.29
C ASP A 52 -13.98 37.74 1.00
N GLY A 53 -13.09 37.44 1.96
CA GLY A 53 -12.91 38.24 3.18
C GLY A 53 -14.06 38.15 4.18
N SER A 54 -15.08 37.33 3.90
CA SER A 54 -16.18 37.04 4.80
C SER A 54 -15.75 36.06 5.92
N ASP A 55 -16.36 36.20 7.10
CA ASP A 55 -16.14 35.27 8.21
C ASP A 55 -16.55 33.84 7.82
N GLU A 56 -17.66 33.69 7.09
CA GLU A 56 -18.14 32.41 6.58
C GLU A 56 -17.17 31.81 5.55
N GLY A 57 -16.65 32.62 4.63
CA GLY A 57 -15.63 32.21 3.67
C GLY A 57 -14.33 31.77 4.33
N THR A 58 -13.92 32.47 5.39
CA THR A 58 -12.75 32.13 6.20
C THR A 58 -12.92 30.77 6.88
N VAL A 59 -14.08 30.53 7.54
CA VAL A 59 -14.35 29.24 8.19
C VAL A 59 -14.43 28.10 7.18
N LEU A 60 -15.11 28.30 6.04
CA LEU A 60 -15.22 27.31 4.98
C LEU A 60 -13.85 26.95 4.40
N SER A 61 -13.01 27.96 4.12
CA SER A 61 -11.67 27.76 3.59
C SER A 61 -10.78 26.97 4.56
N ALA A 62 -10.86 27.28 5.86
CA ALA A 62 -10.07 26.61 6.88
C ALA A 62 -10.43 25.12 6.95
N ILE A 63 -11.72 24.78 6.93
CA ILE A 63 -12.18 23.38 6.90
C ILE A 63 -11.67 22.69 5.63
N LEU A 64 -11.92 23.27 4.45
CA LEU A 64 -11.52 22.64 3.19
C LEU A 64 -10.02 22.38 3.14
N LEU A 65 -9.20 23.38 3.42
CA LEU A 65 -7.74 23.26 3.32
C LEU A 65 -7.16 22.31 4.36
N VAL A 66 -7.68 22.31 5.60
CA VAL A 66 -7.22 21.38 6.65
C VAL A 66 -7.47 19.92 6.26
N PHE A 67 -8.56 19.63 5.54
CA PHE A 67 -8.85 18.26 5.08
C PHE A 67 -8.19 17.92 3.74
N THR A 68 -8.11 18.83 2.78
CA THR A 68 -7.58 18.49 1.44
C THR A 68 -6.06 18.51 1.38
N VAL A 69 -5.39 19.48 2.00
CA VAL A 69 -3.93 19.68 1.86
C VAL A 69 -3.14 18.47 2.37
N PRO A 70 -3.41 17.90 3.56
CA PRO A 70 -2.65 16.74 4.03
C PRO A 70 -2.86 15.51 3.14
N LEU A 71 -4.07 15.33 2.57
CA LEU A 71 -4.34 14.24 1.63
C LEU A 71 -3.56 14.41 0.33
N ILE A 72 -3.55 15.62 -0.23
CA ILE A 72 -2.77 15.96 -1.43
C ILE A 72 -1.29 15.65 -1.18
N LEU A 73 -0.72 16.14 -0.08
CA LEU A 73 0.68 15.89 0.26
C LEU A 73 0.97 14.40 0.40
N LYS A 74 0.10 13.65 1.09
CA LYS A 74 0.24 12.19 1.23
C LYS A 74 0.23 11.48 -0.13
N MET A 75 -0.70 11.84 -1.02
CA MET A 75 -0.80 11.26 -2.36
C MET A 75 0.44 11.58 -3.20
N LEU A 76 0.92 12.82 -3.18
CA LEU A 76 2.13 13.23 -3.92
C LEU A 76 3.39 12.53 -3.39
N MET A 77 3.53 12.42 -2.08
CA MET A 77 4.64 11.71 -1.45
C MET A 77 4.64 10.22 -1.81
N VAL A 78 3.48 9.58 -1.80
CA VAL A 78 3.35 8.16 -2.19
C VAL A 78 3.56 7.97 -3.69
N GLY A 79 2.97 8.82 -4.52
CA GLY A 79 3.14 8.79 -5.97
C GLY A 79 4.60 8.99 -6.39
N SER A 80 5.32 9.91 -5.74
CA SER A 80 6.76 10.13 -5.99
C SER A 80 7.63 8.91 -5.67
N LYS A 81 7.22 8.10 -4.69
CA LYS A 81 7.94 6.86 -4.35
C LYS A 81 7.80 5.79 -5.43
N GLN A 82 6.77 5.87 -6.28
CA GLN A 82 6.53 4.85 -7.29
C GLN A 82 7.61 4.80 -8.37
N ASP A 83 8.14 5.95 -8.78
CA ASP A 83 9.24 6.01 -9.75
C ASP A 83 10.49 5.31 -9.20
N ILE A 84 10.79 5.51 -7.90
CA ILE A 84 11.90 4.84 -7.21
C ILE A 84 11.64 3.33 -7.10
N GLN A 85 10.41 2.93 -6.78
CA GLN A 85 10.02 1.52 -6.70
C GLN A 85 10.18 0.83 -8.05
N LYS A 86 9.73 1.45 -9.14
CA LYS A 86 9.95 0.94 -10.51
C LYS A 86 11.43 0.83 -10.84
N ALA A 87 12.22 1.86 -10.55
CA ALA A 87 13.66 1.85 -10.81
C ALA A 87 14.43 0.77 -10.03
N ARG A 88 13.96 0.43 -8.82
CA ARG A 88 14.51 -0.66 -8.00
C ARG A 88 13.98 -2.04 -8.38
N GLY A 89 12.99 -2.11 -9.25
CA GLY A 89 12.29 -3.36 -9.58
C GLY A 89 11.45 -3.90 -8.42
N ASP A 90 10.99 -3.02 -7.52
CA ASP A 90 10.15 -3.42 -6.40
C ASP A 90 8.86 -4.05 -6.91
N LEU A 91 8.51 -5.20 -6.34
CA LEU A 91 7.33 -5.97 -6.73
C LEU A 91 6.06 -5.28 -6.22
N THR A 92 5.05 -5.22 -7.08
CA THR A 92 3.68 -4.91 -6.69
C THR A 92 2.96 -6.17 -6.28
N TYR A 93 2.07 -6.05 -5.29
CA TYR A 93 1.36 -7.20 -4.73
C TYR A 93 -0.14 -6.95 -4.81
N ASN A 94 -0.86 -7.72 -5.63
CA ASN A 94 -2.32 -7.68 -5.68
C ASN A 94 -2.92 -8.93 -5.03
N VAL A 95 -4.14 -8.77 -4.50
CA VAL A 95 -4.92 -9.92 -4.03
C VAL A 95 -5.25 -10.78 -5.24
N GLY A 96 -4.98 -12.08 -5.14
CA GLY A 96 -5.13 -13.04 -6.23
C GLY A 96 -3.83 -13.35 -6.97
N ASP A 97 -2.78 -12.54 -6.81
CA ASP A 97 -1.48 -12.80 -7.43
C ASP A 97 -0.81 -14.04 -6.82
N ARG A 98 -0.04 -14.74 -7.66
CA ARG A 98 0.73 -15.93 -7.28
C ARG A 98 2.20 -15.57 -7.09
N PHE A 99 2.78 -16.02 -5.99
CA PHE A 99 4.18 -15.80 -5.65
C PHE A 99 4.77 -17.07 -5.03
N TRP A 100 6.05 -17.30 -5.34
CA TRP A 100 6.88 -18.31 -4.71
C TRP A 100 7.41 -17.81 -3.38
N ILE A 101 7.45 -18.67 -2.37
CA ILE A 101 8.07 -18.35 -1.08
C ILE A 101 9.56 -18.63 -1.16
N VAL A 102 10.35 -17.60 -0.85
CA VAL A 102 11.81 -17.68 -0.81
C VAL A 102 12.33 -17.23 0.54
N GLN A 103 13.35 -17.91 1.05
CA GLN A 103 14.04 -17.47 2.26
C GLN A 103 15.02 -16.35 1.91
N LYS A 104 14.78 -15.15 2.45
CA LYS A 104 15.65 -14.00 2.25
C LYS A 104 16.64 -13.87 3.41
N LYS A 105 17.89 -13.53 3.09
CA LYS A 105 18.91 -13.21 4.11
C LYS A 105 18.40 -12.09 5.02
N GLY A 106 18.46 -12.31 6.34
CA GLY A 106 18.02 -11.35 7.36
C GLY A 106 16.57 -11.47 7.81
N VAL A 107 15.79 -12.41 7.28
CA VAL A 107 14.42 -12.71 7.76
C VAL A 107 14.35 -14.13 8.29
N THR A 108 14.04 -14.27 9.58
CA THR A 108 13.82 -15.56 10.22
C THR A 108 12.37 -16.00 10.01
N LEU A 109 12.19 -17.11 9.29
CA LEU A 109 10.88 -17.77 9.16
C LEU A 109 10.64 -18.68 10.38
N THR A 110 9.39 -18.78 10.81
CA THR A 110 9.01 -19.78 11.82
C THR A 110 9.10 -21.19 11.23
N PRO A 111 9.21 -22.25 12.05
CA PRO A 111 9.20 -23.63 11.57
C PRO A 111 8.01 -23.95 10.67
N GLU A 112 6.82 -23.43 11.01
CA GLU A 112 5.60 -23.60 10.20
C GLU A 112 5.67 -22.89 8.84
N GLN A 113 6.32 -21.73 8.77
CA GLN A 113 6.52 -20.98 7.53
C GLN A 113 7.57 -21.62 6.63
N ALA A 114 8.63 -22.18 7.23
CA ALA A 114 9.76 -22.76 6.52
C ALA A 114 9.34 -23.92 5.60
N VAL A 115 8.29 -24.67 5.96
CA VAL A 115 7.74 -25.78 5.16
C VAL A 115 7.24 -25.32 3.79
N PHE A 116 6.87 -24.05 3.63
CA PHE A 116 6.37 -23.51 2.37
C PHE A 116 7.47 -22.87 1.51
N VAL A 117 8.73 -22.85 1.95
CA VAL A 117 9.83 -22.36 1.10
C VAL A 117 9.95 -23.25 -0.13
N GLY A 118 9.92 -22.65 -1.32
CA GLY A 118 9.83 -23.40 -2.57
C GLY A 118 8.42 -23.62 -3.09
N GLU A 119 7.38 -23.35 -2.30
CA GLU A 119 5.98 -23.49 -2.73
C GLU A 119 5.44 -22.20 -3.37
N ASN A 120 4.44 -22.38 -4.23
CA ASN A 120 3.72 -21.28 -4.87
C ASN A 120 2.36 -21.08 -4.20
N GLY A 121 2.13 -19.89 -3.64
CA GLY A 121 0.88 -19.54 -2.98
C GLY A 121 0.20 -18.35 -3.64
N ARG A 122 -1.09 -18.16 -3.33
CA ARG A 122 -1.88 -17.01 -3.79
C ARG A 122 -2.09 -15.99 -2.66
N ILE A 123 -1.89 -14.71 -2.93
CA ILE A 123 -2.16 -13.64 -1.96
C ILE A 123 -3.67 -13.55 -1.70
N LYS A 124 -4.08 -13.73 -0.45
CA LYS A 124 -5.46 -13.49 0.02
C LYS A 124 -5.64 -12.07 0.55
N GLN A 125 -4.67 -11.59 1.33
CA GLN A 125 -4.75 -10.28 1.97
C GLN A 125 -3.37 -9.71 2.26
N ILE A 126 -3.24 -8.38 2.21
CA ILE A 126 -2.00 -7.65 2.51
C ILE A 126 -2.21 -6.85 3.80
N TYR A 127 -1.24 -6.93 4.70
CA TYR A 127 -1.24 -6.28 6.01
C TYR A 127 -0.08 -5.30 6.13
N TYR A 128 -0.35 -4.22 6.86
CA TYR A 128 0.62 -3.20 7.22
C TYR A 128 0.55 -3.00 8.73
N GLU A 129 1.47 -3.63 9.46
CA GLU A 129 1.48 -3.65 10.91
C GLU A 129 2.90 -3.27 11.37
N LYS A 130 3.00 -2.24 12.23
CA LYS A 130 4.27 -1.81 12.87
C LYS A 130 5.43 -1.57 11.88
N GLY A 131 5.13 -1.06 10.68
CA GLY A 131 6.15 -0.78 9.64
C GLY A 131 6.60 -2.00 8.84
N VAL A 132 6.08 -3.20 9.14
CA VAL A 132 6.37 -4.43 8.39
C VAL A 132 5.24 -4.70 7.39
N LYS A 133 5.61 -4.85 6.12
CA LYS A 133 4.67 -5.23 5.05
C LYS A 133 4.60 -6.76 4.96
N SER A 134 3.42 -7.33 5.11
CA SER A 134 3.20 -8.79 5.04
C SER A 134 1.97 -9.15 4.21
N ALA A 135 1.95 -10.37 3.67
CA ALA A 135 0.80 -10.92 2.96
C ALA A 135 0.39 -12.26 3.58
N SER A 136 -0.92 -12.46 3.71
CA SER A 136 -1.49 -13.79 3.91
C SER A 136 -1.58 -14.49 2.57
N MET A 137 -0.98 -15.66 2.51
CA MET A 137 -0.88 -16.54 1.36
C MET A 137 -1.77 -17.77 1.59
N VAL A 138 -2.48 -18.19 0.56
CA VAL A 138 -3.27 -19.43 0.52
C VAL A 138 -2.49 -20.46 -0.31
N PHE A 139 -2.28 -21.63 0.28
CA PHE A 139 -1.70 -22.81 -0.36
C PHE A 139 -2.76 -23.91 -0.41
N ASP A 140 -2.85 -24.58 -1.57
CA ASP A 140 -3.80 -25.69 -1.83
C ASP A 140 -5.25 -25.39 -1.40
N GLU A 141 -5.67 -24.13 -1.54
CA GLU A 141 -7.00 -23.61 -1.20
C GLU A 141 -7.45 -23.78 0.27
N ARG A 142 -6.59 -24.26 1.17
CA ARG A 142 -6.96 -24.58 2.56
C ARG A 142 -6.03 -23.98 3.61
N ARG A 143 -4.73 -23.89 3.34
CA ARG A 143 -3.75 -23.41 4.33
C ARG A 143 -3.47 -21.94 4.14
N VAL A 144 -3.72 -21.15 5.19
CA VAL A 144 -3.51 -19.70 5.19
C VAL A 144 -2.35 -19.36 6.10
N VAL A 145 -1.24 -18.89 5.53
CA VAL A 145 -0.03 -18.55 6.29
C VAL A 145 0.43 -17.14 5.92
N ARG A 146 0.89 -16.37 6.91
CA ARG A 146 1.35 -14.98 6.71
C ARG A 146 2.85 -14.97 6.47
N PHE A 147 3.30 -14.27 5.42
CA PHE A 147 4.72 -14.07 5.09
C PHE A 147 5.04 -12.57 4.95
N GLN A 148 6.27 -12.18 5.26
CA GLN A 148 6.74 -10.84 4.91
C GLN A 148 6.88 -10.72 3.38
N LEU A 149 6.56 -9.55 2.81
CA LEU A 149 6.59 -9.38 1.35
C LEU A 149 7.98 -9.62 0.74
N VAL A 150 9.05 -9.36 1.50
CA VAL A 150 10.44 -9.61 1.09
C VAL A 150 10.77 -11.09 0.86
N CYS A 151 9.92 -12.01 1.35
CA CYS A 151 10.02 -13.44 1.14
C CYS A 151 9.20 -13.92 -0.07
N LEU A 152 8.58 -13.02 -0.83
CA LEU A 152 7.79 -13.35 -2.02
C LEU A 152 8.60 -13.08 -3.29
N SER A 153 8.57 -14.03 -4.22
CA SER A 153 9.26 -13.95 -5.51
C SER A 153 8.32 -14.30 -6.66
N LYS A 154 8.42 -13.58 -7.78
CA LYS A 154 7.73 -13.96 -9.03
C LYS A 154 8.37 -15.17 -9.71
N ASN A 155 9.64 -15.40 -9.46
CA ASN A 155 10.40 -16.51 -10.03
C ASN A 155 10.46 -17.67 -9.02
N PRO A 156 10.41 -18.92 -9.50
CA PRO A 156 10.67 -20.07 -8.65
C PRO A 156 12.08 -19.94 -8.04
N PRO A 157 12.30 -20.44 -6.81
CA PRO A 157 13.65 -20.52 -6.28
C PRO A 157 14.50 -21.38 -7.22
N ALA A 158 15.77 -21.00 -7.39
CA ALA A 158 16.71 -21.82 -8.14
C ALA A 158 16.75 -23.20 -7.47
N VAL A 159 16.34 -24.23 -8.20
CA VAL A 159 16.60 -25.61 -7.80
C VAL A 159 18.11 -25.75 -7.92
N GLU A 160 18.82 -25.89 -6.79
CA GLU A 160 20.19 -26.40 -6.85
C GLU A 160 20.08 -27.79 -7.48
N GLU A 161 20.47 -27.91 -8.76
CA GLU A 161 20.74 -29.21 -9.36
C GLU A 161 21.77 -29.88 -8.44
N LYS A 162 21.33 -30.86 -7.66
CA LYS A 162 22.25 -31.80 -7.04
C LYS A 162 22.94 -32.54 -8.18
N GLY A 163 24.10 -32.03 -8.58
CA GLY A 163 24.97 -32.69 -9.53
C GLY A 163 25.23 -34.13 -9.07
N TRP A 164 25.35 -35.03 -10.04
CA TRP A 164 25.35 -36.48 -9.86
C TRP A 164 26.54 -37.02 -9.03
N TRP A 165 27.44 -36.12 -8.61
CA TRP A 165 28.68 -36.34 -7.87
C TRP A 165 28.49 -36.40 -6.34
N ASN A 166 27.29 -36.11 -5.82
CA ASN A 166 26.97 -36.16 -4.38
C ASN A 166 26.11 -37.39 -4.00
N SER A 167 26.22 -38.49 -4.74
CA SER A 167 25.57 -39.79 -4.42
C SER A 167 26.60 -40.79 -3.91
#